data_AF-A0A085MB13-F1
#
_entry.id   AF-A0A085MB13-F1
#
_cell.length_a   1.000
_cell.length_b   1.000
_cell.length_c   1.000
_cell.angle_alpha   90.00
_cell.angle_beta   90.00
_cell.angle_gamma   90.00
#
_symmetry.space_group_name_H-M   'P 1'
#
loop_
_entity.id
_entity.type
_entity.pdbx_description
1 polymer ?
#
loop_
_entity_poly.entity_id
_entity_poly.type
_entity_poly.pdbx_seq_one_letter_code
_entity_poly.pdbx_strand_id
1 'polypeptide(L)'
;MRRRMESLKRYYEVEEIVDRKVGKTFYMVKWKHWPSTYNNWEPVENLYCPRLLQLFHQQVELRGYEIVKPTPKLAASTAKQGLIASNSVSLSEEDRALRTNGFNAPSADYNSGNKVYTATSTDGRLNGSLPLGRNAELRASAVPSNGKEHAENRLNDIPRLDPSAEAVYKKFMHDFGSALLNGEWKFERISDFKFLVEFRNSTRIPRALNSNSIQQLMLKEWERSMNAVCAAKGISSLTVENFVDDEGPPPSFHFILQCIYCDSMSAPIETPFGCRCKGDCMNGEMCCPLLMEVEFPYNSDGTLAICPGRPIYECSSCCDCSEDCVNRVVQKGRQVKITIFRTSDGRGWGVKTLEPIRQGAFVMEYTGEIITNIEAERRGNVYDNVETSYLFDLDFYGDPEYVIDARYFGNESHFLNHSCDPNLQVFAVWIQNYNPLCPRIAFFAKRDIGAYEELTFDYLMNPKRGDTLRSDCVIHCKCKSVNCRGNLYSKEIE
;
A
#
# COMPACT_ATOMS: atom_id res chain seq x y z
N MET A 1 -21.66 35.81 33.51
CA MET A 1 -20.55 36.57 32.88
C MET A 1 -19.28 35.79 33.15
N ARG A 2 -18.46 35.28 32.22
CA ARG A 2 -18.32 35.21 30.75
C ARG A 2 -17.49 33.92 30.55
N ARG A 3 -17.93 32.91 29.79
CA ARG A 3 -17.66 32.72 28.34
C ARG A 3 -16.23 33.06 27.88
N ARG A 4 -15.65 32.11 27.11
CA ARG A 4 -14.41 32.15 26.29
C ARG A 4 -13.14 31.94 27.11
N MET A 5 -12.30 30.94 26.86
CA MET A 5 -11.72 30.57 25.55
C MET A 5 -11.45 29.05 25.46
N GLU A 6 -12.44 28.26 25.05
CA GLU A 6 -12.12 27.16 24.12
C GLU A 6 -11.63 27.84 22.85
N SER A 7 -10.33 27.76 22.60
CA SER A 7 -9.75 28.26 21.36
C SER A 7 -10.41 27.49 20.22
N LEU A 8 -11.31 28.16 19.50
CA LEU A 8 -11.70 27.73 18.16
C LEU A 8 -10.39 27.59 17.37
N LYS A 9 -9.87 26.36 17.24
CA LYS A 9 -8.84 26.04 16.25
C LYS A 9 -9.46 26.35 14.90
N ARG A 10 -9.16 27.53 14.37
CA ARG A 10 -9.54 27.94 13.03
C ARG A 10 -8.55 27.27 12.08
N TYR A 11 -9.07 26.44 11.19
CA TYR A 11 -8.29 25.85 10.12
C TYR A 11 -8.25 26.84 8.96
N TYR A 12 -7.06 27.01 8.39
CA TYR A 12 -6.80 27.88 7.25
C TYR A 12 -6.23 27.03 6.13
N GLU A 13 -6.65 27.28 4.89
CA GLU A 13 -6.14 26.54 3.73
C GLU A 13 -4.75 27.07 3.33
N VAL A 14 -3.82 26.14 3.08
CA VAL A 14 -2.49 26.45 2.55
C VAL A 14 -2.56 26.59 1.04
N GLU A 15 -2.07 27.70 0.50
CA GLU A 15 -1.92 27.92 -0.95
C GLU A 15 -0.61 27.35 -1.45
N GLU A 16 0.48 27.57 -0.71
CA GLU A 16 1.84 27.24 -1.13
C GLU A 16 2.77 27.11 0.09
N ILE A 17 3.76 26.22 -0.01
CA ILE A 17 4.89 26.14 0.92
C ILE A 17 6.05 26.88 0.27
N VAL A 18 6.52 27.95 0.92
CA VAL A 18 7.45 28.92 0.34
C VAL A 18 8.90 28.59 0.68
N ASP A 19 9.16 28.13 1.91
CA ASP A 19 10.50 27.89 2.43
C ASP A 19 10.52 26.92 3.62
N ARG A 20 11.70 26.41 4.00
CA ARG A 20 11.92 25.48 5.13
C ARG A 20 13.13 25.89 5.97
N LYS A 21 13.00 25.80 7.29
CA LYS A 21 14.14 25.86 8.23
C LYS A 21 14.55 24.45 8.66
N VAL A 22 15.82 24.10 8.48
CA VAL A 22 16.38 22.80 8.91
C VAL A 22 16.71 22.87 10.41
N GLY A 23 16.13 21.98 11.20
CA GLY A 23 16.26 21.95 12.67
C GLY A 23 15.02 21.36 13.33
N LYS A 24 14.16 22.22 13.88
CA LYS A 24 12.77 21.87 14.20
C LYS A 24 11.97 22.19 12.95
N THR A 25 11.39 21.22 12.26
CA THR A 25 10.88 21.42 10.88
C THR A 25 9.74 22.44 10.82
N PHE A 26 10.08 23.70 10.51
CA PHE A 26 9.13 24.79 10.25
C PHE A 26 9.10 25.08 8.75
N TYR A 27 7.90 25.32 8.24
CA TYR A 27 7.66 25.74 6.86
C TYR A 27 7.08 27.15 6.84
N MET A 28 7.55 27.96 5.89
CA MET A 28 6.93 29.25 5.61
C MET A 28 5.70 29.01 4.74
N VAL A 29 4.53 29.32 5.27
CA VAL A 29 3.25 29.03 4.64
C VAL A 29 2.70 30.28 3.97
N LYS A 30 2.24 30.14 2.73
CA LYS A 30 1.36 31.13 2.09
C LYS A 30 -0.08 30.66 2.22
N TRP A 31 -0.91 31.45 2.90
CA TRP A 31 -2.31 31.11 3.16
C TRP A 31 -3.20 31.48 1.98
N LYS A 32 -4.12 30.59 1.63
CA LYS A 32 -5.05 30.79 0.52
C LYS A 32 -5.98 31.96 0.79
N HIS A 33 -6.10 32.85 -0.20
CA HIS A 33 -6.87 34.10 -0.14
C HIS A 33 -6.30 35.18 0.79
N TRP A 34 -5.07 35.03 1.28
CA TRP A 34 -4.38 36.07 2.06
C TRP A 34 -3.18 36.64 1.29
N PRO A 35 -2.91 37.96 1.41
CA PRO A 35 -1.69 38.55 0.86
C PRO A 35 -0.42 37.93 1.48
N SER A 36 0.68 37.90 0.73
CA SER A 36 1.95 37.30 1.18
C SER A 36 2.59 37.98 2.41
N THR A 37 2.11 39.17 2.79
CA THR A 37 2.47 39.84 4.05
C THR A 37 2.02 39.07 5.30
N TYR A 38 1.09 38.11 5.13
CA TYR A 38 0.59 37.23 6.19
C TYR A 38 1.29 35.87 6.22
N ASN A 39 2.30 35.65 5.38
CA ASN A 39 3.09 34.42 5.43
C ASN A 39 3.78 34.32 6.79
N ASN A 40 3.69 33.15 7.41
CA ASN A 40 4.32 32.89 8.69
C ASN A 40 4.89 31.47 8.73
N TRP A 41 5.77 31.25 9.71
CA TRP A 41 6.38 29.95 9.95
C TRP A 41 5.43 29.08 10.77
N GLU A 42 5.04 27.95 10.21
CA GLU A 42 4.23 26.94 10.87
C GLU A 42 5.05 25.65 11.07
N PRO A 43 4.95 25.01 12.24
CA PRO A 43 5.60 23.73 12.47
C PRO A 43 4.87 22.63 11.67
N VAL A 44 5.60 21.61 11.24
CA VAL A 44 5.07 20.55 10.35
C VAL A 44 3.83 19.85 10.95
N GLU A 45 3.75 19.73 12.28
CA GLU A 45 2.64 19.10 12.99
C GLU A 45 1.32 19.88 12.85
N ASN A 46 1.39 21.15 12.47
CA ASN A 46 0.22 22.01 12.20
C ASN A 46 -0.18 22.02 10.72
N LEU A 47 0.56 21.34 9.82
CA LEU A 47 0.36 21.42 8.38
C LEU A 47 -0.23 20.15 7.79
N TYR A 48 -1.51 20.24 7.41
CA TYR A 48 -2.25 19.17 6.75
C TYR A 48 -2.31 19.39 5.23
N CYS A 49 -1.15 19.48 4.58
CA CYS A 49 -1.04 19.74 3.14
C CYS A 49 0.08 18.91 2.45
N PRO A 50 0.06 17.57 2.56
CA PRO A 50 1.15 16.68 2.16
C PRO A 50 1.56 16.82 0.69
N ARG A 51 0.61 17.10 -0.23
CA ARG A 51 0.91 17.35 -1.65
C ARG A 51 1.77 18.59 -1.86
N LEU A 52 1.51 19.68 -1.12
CA LEU A 52 2.30 20.92 -1.25
C LEU A 52 3.67 20.77 -0.62
N LEU A 53 3.77 20.01 0.49
CA LEU A 53 5.05 19.65 1.12
C LEU A 53 5.91 18.77 0.19
N GLN A 54 5.29 17.75 -0.44
CA GLN A 54 5.96 16.88 -1.41
C GLN A 54 6.45 17.67 -2.63
N LEU A 55 5.61 18.52 -3.21
CA LEU A 55 6.00 19.37 -4.34
C LEU A 55 7.12 20.33 -3.98
N PHE A 56 7.08 20.92 -2.78
CA PHE A 56 8.15 21.80 -2.29
C PHE A 56 9.47 21.03 -2.15
N HIS A 57 9.48 19.82 -1.59
CA HIS A 57 10.69 19.00 -1.47
C HIS A 57 11.24 18.56 -2.83
N GLN A 58 10.37 18.13 -3.76
CA GLN A 58 10.77 17.82 -5.13
C GLN A 58 11.39 19.03 -5.85
N GLN A 59 10.84 20.24 -5.64
CA GLN A 59 11.40 21.46 -6.22
C GLN A 59 12.74 21.86 -5.59
N VAL A 60 12.94 21.65 -4.29
CA VAL A 60 14.22 21.89 -3.61
C VAL A 60 15.30 20.92 -4.09
N GLU A 61 14.95 19.65 -4.29
CA GLU A 61 15.85 18.64 -4.88
C GLU A 61 16.24 19.00 -6.32
N LEU A 62 15.30 19.48 -7.14
CA LEU A 62 15.57 19.95 -8.50
C LEU A 62 16.44 21.22 -8.53
N ARG A 63 16.32 22.13 -7.54
CA ARG A 63 17.20 23.31 -7.39
C ARG A 63 18.62 22.94 -6.95
N GLY A 64 18.81 21.77 -6.35
CA GLY A 64 20.13 21.24 -6.00
C GLY A 64 20.94 20.71 -7.20
N TYR A 65 20.34 20.66 -8.39
CA TYR A 65 20.92 20.10 -9.62
C TYR A 65 21.09 21.20 -10.69
N GLU A 66 21.91 22.22 -10.45
CA GLU A 66 22.28 23.20 -11.49
C GLU A 66 23.37 22.64 -12.42
N ILE A 67 23.02 22.33 -13.68
CA ILE A 67 23.96 22.13 -14.80
C ILE A 67 24.13 23.46 -15.57
N VAL A 68 25.39 23.75 -15.88
CA VAL A 68 26.00 24.88 -16.60
C VAL A 68 25.16 25.51 -17.74
N LYS A 69 25.03 26.84 -17.72
CA LYS A 69 24.36 27.70 -18.75
C LYS A 69 25.14 27.78 -20.07
N PRO A 70 24.45 28.09 -21.18
CA PRO A 70 24.55 29.46 -21.71
C PRO A 70 23.21 30.12 -22.16
N THR A 71 23.09 31.42 -21.88
CA THR A 71 22.12 32.45 -22.34
C THR A 71 22.30 32.87 -23.82
N PRO A 72 21.50 33.79 -24.45
CA PRO A 72 20.22 34.48 -24.11
C PRO A 72 19.16 34.47 -25.28
N LYS A 73 17.90 34.96 -25.24
CA LYS A 73 17.39 36.35 -25.06
C LYS A 73 15.85 36.43 -24.92
N LEU A 74 15.45 37.53 -24.27
CA LEU A 74 14.16 38.22 -24.02
C LEU A 74 13.02 38.11 -25.07
N ALA A 75 11.77 38.13 -24.60
CA ALA A 75 10.87 39.30 -24.68
C ALA A 75 9.57 39.12 -23.86
N ALA A 76 9.11 40.22 -23.27
CA ALA A 76 7.98 40.37 -22.37
C ALA A 76 6.63 40.54 -23.10
N SER A 77 5.51 40.34 -22.40
CA SER A 77 4.55 41.42 -22.02
C SER A 77 3.14 40.91 -21.72
N THR A 78 2.54 41.48 -20.65
CA THR A 78 1.13 41.92 -20.46
C THR A 78 -0.04 40.94 -20.69
N ALA A 79 -1.22 41.05 -20.07
CA ALA A 79 -1.79 41.72 -18.91
C ALA A 79 -3.30 41.36 -18.88
N LYS A 80 -3.87 41.32 -17.67
CA LYS A 80 -5.24 41.78 -17.31
C LYS A 80 -6.52 41.03 -17.74
N GLN A 81 -7.25 40.66 -16.67
CA GLN A 81 -8.63 41.04 -16.29
C GLN A 81 -9.84 40.44 -17.03
N GLY A 82 -10.84 40.04 -16.23
CA GLY A 82 -12.25 40.00 -16.64
C GLY A 82 -13.14 39.23 -15.66
N LEU A 83 -13.82 39.96 -14.76
CA LEU A 83 -14.87 39.51 -13.86
C LEU A 83 -16.22 39.26 -14.57
N ILE A 84 -17.20 38.81 -13.76
CA ILE A 84 -18.69 38.91 -13.86
C ILE A 84 -19.35 37.60 -14.31
N ALA A 85 -20.51 37.14 -13.83
CA ALA A 85 -21.25 37.18 -12.57
C ALA A 85 -22.49 36.27 -12.79
N SER A 86 -23.01 35.69 -11.70
CA SER A 86 -24.41 35.30 -11.44
C SER A 86 -25.27 34.63 -12.52
N ASN A 87 -25.89 33.50 -12.18
CA ASN A 87 -27.34 33.48 -11.95
C ASN A 87 -27.83 32.22 -11.22
N SER A 88 -28.74 32.46 -10.29
CA SER A 88 -29.56 31.53 -9.52
C SER A 88 -30.76 31.05 -10.32
N VAL A 89 -31.14 29.77 -10.17
CA VAL A 89 -32.51 29.29 -10.45
C VAL A 89 -32.88 28.21 -9.42
N SER A 90 -34.13 28.27 -8.96
CA SER A 90 -34.78 27.44 -7.94
C SER A 90 -35.82 26.48 -8.54
N LEU A 91 -36.32 25.56 -7.68
CA LEU A 91 -37.45 24.60 -7.80
C LEU A 91 -37.06 23.21 -8.35
N SER A 92 -37.58 22.06 -7.89
CA SER A 92 -38.87 21.73 -7.23
C SER A 92 -38.79 20.38 -6.48
N GLU A 93 -39.82 20.09 -5.67
CA GLU A 93 -39.99 18.97 -4.74
C GLU A 93 -40.49 17.66 -5.38
N GLU A 94 -39.63 16.71 -5.80
CA GLU A 94 -40.18 15.37 -6.15
C GLU A 94 -39.33 14.09 -5.97
N ASP A 95 -38.08 14.10 -5.47
CA ASP A 95 -37.32 12.85 -5.31
C ASP A 95 -37.13 12.40 -3.86
N ARG A 96 -38.15 11.72 -3.30
CA ARG A 96 -38.08 11.05 -2.00
C ARG A 96 -38.14 9.52 -2.18
N ALA A 97 -37.03 8.88 -2.55
CA ALA A 97 -36.80 7.44 -2.31
C ALA A 97 -35.34 6.97 -2.55
N LEU A 98 -34.32 7.61 -1.97
CA LEU A 98 -32.95 7.05 -1.93
C LEU A 98 -32.27 7.48 -0.62
N ARG A 99 -32.63 6.83 0.49
CA ARG A 99 -31.90 6.95 1.75
C ARG A 99 -31.73 5.58 2.37
N THR A 100 -30.71 4.87 1.91
CA THR A 100 -29.94 3.94 2.74
C THR A 100 -28.52 3.94 2.16
N ASN A 101 -27.53 4.24 3.02
CA ASN A 101 -26.07 4.14 2.80
C ASN A 101 -25.34 5.35 2.18
N GLY A 102 -24.94 6.29 3.04
CA GLY A 102 -23.65 7.04 3.05
C GLY A 102 -23.14 7.84 1.84
N PHE A 103 -23.82 7.79 0.70
CA PHE A 103 -23.40 8.47 -0.52
C PHE A 103 -24.57 9.23 -1.12
N ASN A 104 -24.35 10.48 -1.54
CA ASN A 104 -25.30 11.18 -2.40
C ASN A 104 -25.19 10.63 -3.82
N ALA A 105 -26.33 10.31 -4.44
CA ALA A 105 -26.38 9.85 -5.83
C ALA A 105 -25.76 10.92 -6.76
N PRO A 106 -24.72 10.60 -7.55
CA PRO A 106 -24.15 11.53 -8.53
C PRO A 106 -25.13 11.81 -9.66
N SER A 107 -25.36 13.09 -10.00
CA SER A 107 -25.99 13.49 -11.25
C SER A 107 -24.94 13.62 -12.35
N ALA A 108 -25.20 13.05 -13.54
CA ALA A 108 -24.32 13.19 -14.69
C ALA A 108 -24.55 14.53 -15.41
N ASP A 109 -23.49 15.34 -15.57
CA ASP A 109 -23.52 16.51 -16.45
C ASP A 109 -23.15 16.10 -17.88
N TYR A 110 -24.06 16.36 -18.82
CA TYR A 110 -23.87 16.09 -20.24
C TYR A 110 -23.23 17.30 -20.92
N ASN A 111 -21.91 17.35 -20.93
CA ASN A 111 -21.18 18.25 -21.84
C ASN A 111 -20.40 17.40 -22.85
N SER A 112 -20.76 17.55 -24.13
CA SER A 112 -20.03 17.04 -25.31
C SER A 112 -19.60 15.56 -25.24
N GLY A 113 -20.52 14.60 -25.47
CA GLY A 113 -20.17 13.17 -25.66
C GLY A 113 -19.53 12.43 -24.45
N ASN A 114 -19.16 13.17 -23.42
CA ASN A 114 -18.53 12.68 -22.20
C ASN A 114 -19.57 12.56 -21.09
N LYS A 115 -19.39 11.57 -20.21
CA LYS A 115 -20.18 11.39 -18.99
C LYS A 115 -19.28 11.64 -17.79
N VAL A 116 -19.62 12.64 -16.97
CA VAL A 116 -18.87 13.01 -15.78
C VAL A 116 -19.69 12.69 -14.54
N TYR A 117 -19.09 11.96 -13.60
CA TYR A 117 -19.66 11.62 -12.31
C TYR A 117 -18.86 12.32 -11.21
N THR A 118 -19.57 13.01 -10.33
CA THR A 118 -18.98 13.56 -9.10
C THR A 118 -19.57 12.81 -7.91
N ALA A 119 -18.73 12.07 -7.20
CA ALA A 119 -19.14 11.40 -5.97
C ALA A 119 -18.55 12.13 -4.77
N THR A 120 -19.41 12.43 -3.80
CA THR A 120 -19.03 13.05 -2.52
C THR A 120 -19.57 12.17 -1.38
N SER A 121 -18.68 11.69 -0.52
CA SER A 121 -19.04 10.97 0.71
C SER A 121 -19.53 11.99 1.75
N THR A 122 -20.74 11.81 2.27
CA THR A 122 -21.31 12.66 3.35
C THR A 122 -20.75 12.33 4.74
N ASP A 123 -20.06 11.20 4.85
CA ASP A 123 -19.76 10.54 6.12
C ASP A 123 -18.31 10.79 6.56
N GLY A 124 -17.58 11.61 5.78
CA GLY A 124 -16.14 11.76 5.94
C GLY A 124 -15.36 10.46 5.69
N ARG A 125 -15.85 9.55 4.83
CA ARG A 125 -15.15 8.30 4.45
C ARG A 125 -15.54 7.88 3.03
N LEU A 126 -14.61 7.98 2.06
CA LEU A 126 -14.77 7.34 0.74
C LEU A 126 -14.66 5.80 0.79
N ASN A 127 -14.35 5.23 1.96
CA ASN A 127 -13.87 3.85 2.10
C ASN A 127 -14.73 2.97 3.01
N GLY A 128 -16.07 3.08 2.95
CA GLY A 128 -17.00 2.08 3.51
C GLY A 128 -16.85 1.74 5.00
N SER A 129 -16.12 2.54 5.77
CA SER A 129 -15.76 2.18 7.14
C SER A 129 -16.92 2.56 8.07
N LEU A 130 -17.77 1.59 8.42
CA LEU A 130 -18.49 1.66 9.69
C LEU A 130 -17.45 1.52 10.82
N PRO A 131 -17.50 2.34 11.88
CA PRO A 131 -16.73 2.07 13.09
C PRO A 131 -17.23 0.74 13.69
N LEU A 132 -16.31 -0.18 13.97
CA LEU A 132 -16.56 -1.25 14.94
C LEU A 132 -16.92 -0.58 16.27
N GLY A 133 -18.21 -0.57 16.60
CA GLY A 133 -18.71 0.21 17.73
C GLY A 133 -20.20 0.01 18.03
N ARG A 134 -20.51 -1.14 18.66
CA ARG A 134 -21.66 -1.45 19.53
C ARG A 134 -23.09 -1.39 18.95
N ASN A 135 -23.73 -2.57 19.05
CA ASN A 135 -25.18 -2.85 19.09
C ASN A 135 -25.99 -2.69 17.80
N ALA A 136 -26.06 -3.78 17.03
CA ALA A 136 -27.30 -4.18 16.36
C ALA A 136 -27.51 -5.68 16.61
N GLU A 137 -28.38 -6.01 17.57
CA GLU A 137 -28.90 -7.36 17.75
C GLU A 137 -29.64 -7.79 16.47
N LEU A 138 -29.19 -8.86 15.82
CA LEU A 138 -30.03 -9.64 14.92
C LEU A 138 -30.12 -11.06 15.49
N ARG A 139 -31.25 -11.32 16.14
CA ARG A 139 -31.68 -12.65 16.57
C ARG A 139 -31.94 -13.52 15.35
N ALA A 140 -31.41 -14.75 15.36
CA ALA A 140 -32.03 -15.89 14.70
C ALA A 140 -31.85 -17.12 15.60
N SER A 141 -32.95 -17.83 15.85
CA SER A 141 -33.05 -18.95 16.81
C SER A 141 -33.00 -20.31 16.10
N ALA A 142 -32.20 -21.23 16.68
CA ALA A 142 -32.23 -22.72 16.77
C ALA A 142 -32.93 -23.59 15.68
N VAL A 143 -32.31 -24.57 14.95
CA VAL A 143 -31.63 -25.89 15.27
C VAL A 143 -32.61 -27.10 15.18
N PRO A 144 -32.25 -28.39 14.86
CA PRO A 144 -31.30 -29.04 13.90
C PRO A 144 -31.90 -30.26 13.12
N SER A 145 -31.12 -30.99 12.28
CA SER A 145 -30.97 -32.47 12.38
C SER A 145 -30.04 -33.13 11.34
N ASN A 146 -29.07 -33.90 11.86
CA ASN A 146 -28.41 -35.14 11.41
C ASN A 146 -28.01 -35.39 9.94
N GLY A 147 -26.68 -35.38 9.72
CA GLY A 147 -25.88 -36.62 9.59
C GLY A 147 -25.69 -37.24 8.21
N LYS A 148 -24.46 -37.14 7.66
CA LYS A 148 -23.50 -38.25 7.40
C LYS A 148 -22.34 -37.75 6.55
N GLU A 149 -21.13 -38.06 7.00
CA GLU A 149 -19.87 -37.90 6.28
C GLU A 149 -19.86 -38.72 4.97
N HIS A 150 -19.23 -38.15 3.94
CA HIS A 150 -18.33 -38.90 3.07
C HIS A 150 -17.22 -37.96 2.57
N ALA A 151 -15.98 -38.37 2.83
CA ALA A 151 -14.76 -37.79 2.32
C ALA A 151 -14.62 -38.11 0.82
N GLU A 152 -14.32 -37.11 -0.01
CA GLU A 152 -13.59 -37.29 -1.28
C GLU A 152 -13.15 -35.95 -1.90
N ASN A 153 -11.89 -35.95 -2.37
CA ASN A 153 -11.26 -35.07 -3.36
C ASN A 153 -10.78 -33.66 -2.96
N ARG A 154 -9.55 -33.63 -2.45
CA ARG A 154 -8.63 -32.47 -2.40
C ARG A 154 -8.12 -32.13 -3.79
N LEU A 155 -8.88 -31.38 -4.57
CA LEU A 155 -8.41 -30.71 -5.79
C LEU A 155 -9.53 -29.81 -6.33
N ASN A 156 -10.00 -28.82 -5.56
CA ASN A 156 -10.90 -27.75 -6.05
C ASN A 156 -11.18 -26.68 -4.96
N ASP A 157 -10.15 -26.14 -4.30
CA ASP A 157 -10.32 -24.93 -3.46
C ASP A 157 -9.80 -23.70 -4.21
N ILE A 158 -10.30 -23.51 -5.43
CA ILE A 158 -10.39 -22.15 -5.98
C ILE A 158 -11.67 -21.60 -5.35
N PRO A 159 -11.65 -20.50 -4.58
CA PRO A 159 -12.85 -19.85 -4.12
C PRO A 159 -13.67 -19.47 -5.37
N ARG A 160 -14.68 -20.26 -5.71
CA ARG A 160 -15.66 -19.87 -6.71
C ARG A 160 -16.33 -18.64 -6.13
N LEU A 161 -16.27 -17.53 -6.87
CA LEU A 161 -17.03 -16.33 -6.51
C LEU A 161 -18.46 -16.73 -6.16
N ASP A 162 -19.00 -16.12 -5.10
CA ASP A 162 -20.43 -16.19 -4.84
C ASP A 162 -21.17 -15.86 -6.15
N PRO A 163 -22.10 -16.70 -6.63
CA PRO A 163 -22.85 -16.44 -7.85
C PRO A 163 -23.46 -15.03 -7.92
N SER A 164 -23.80 -14.43 -6.78
CA SER A 164 -24.27 -13.05 -6.68
C SER A 164 -23.17 -12.02 -6.95
N ALA A 165 -21.99 -12.16 -6.35
CA ALA A 165 -20.86 -11.27 -6.55
C ALA A 165 -20.30 -11.35 -7.98
N GLU A 166 -20.27 -12.56 -8.54
CA GLU A 166 -19.93 -12.81 -9.93
C GLU A 166 -20.89 -12.10 -10.90
N ALA A 167 -22.19 -12.13 -10.63
CA ALA A 167 -23.19 -11.42 -11.44
C ALA A 167 -23.01 -9.90 -11.37
N VAL A 168 -22.72 -9.37 -10.16
CA VAL A 168 -22.44 -7.94 -9.95
C VAL A 168 -21.19 -7.51 -10.73
N TYR A 169 -20.10 -8.26 -10.64
CA TYR A 169 -18.88 -7.96 -11.38
C TYR A 169 -19.05 -8.07 -12.90
N LYS A 170 -19.76 -9.11 -13.39
CA LYS A 170 -20.10 -9.23 -14.81
C LYS A 170 -20.89 -8.05 -15.32
N LYS A 171 -21.86 -7.57 -14.54
CA LYS A 171 -22.63 -6.38 -14.89
C LYS A 171 -21.73 -5.13 -14.92
N PHE A 172 -20.85 -4.96 -13.92
CA PHE A 172 -19.88 -3.89 -13.91
C PHE A 172 -18.98 -3.92 -15.17
N MET A 173 -18.40 -5.07 -15.49
CA MET A 173 -17.55 -5.20 -16.68
C MET A 173 -18.34 -5.04 -17.98
N HIS A 174 -19.60 -5.45 -18.04
CA HIS A 174 -20.48 -5.17 -19.18
C HIS A 174 -20.70 -3.66 -19.40
N ASP A 175 -20.92 -2.92 -18.32
CA ASP A 175 -21.25 -1.50 -18.36
C ASP A 175 -20.01 -0.61 -18.59
N PHE A 176 -18.88 -0.93 -17.94
CA PHE A 176 -17.68 -0.09 -17.89
C PHE A 176 -16.47 -0.67 -18.65
N GLY A 177 -16.44 -1.99 -18.88
CA GLY A 177 -15.23 -2.70 -19.31
C GLY A 177 -14.60 -2.19 -20.60
N SER A 178 -15.41 -1.82 -21.60
CA SER A 178 -14.88 -1.25 -22.85
C SER A 178 -14.10 0.05 -22.60
N ALA A 179 -14.64 0.97 -21.80
CA ALA A 179 -13.98 2.24 -21.52
C ALA A 179 -12.74 2.04 -20.65
N LEU A 180 -12.80 1.12 -19.68
CA LEU A 180 -11.67 0.77 -18.82
C LEU A 180 -10.48 0.21 -19.63
N LEU A 181 -10.75 -0.76 -20.52
CA LEU A 181 -9.75 -1.43 -21.35
C LEU A 181 -9.15 -0.51 -22.42
N ASN A 182 -9.94 0.40 -22.98
CA ASN A 182 -9.48 1.36 -24.00
C ASN A 182 -8.79 2.60 -23.40
N GLY A 183 -8.80 2.76 -22.07
CA GLY A 183 -8.28 3.97 -21.42
C GLY A 183 -9.14 5.21 -21.67
N GLU A 184 -10.42 5.05 -22.02
CA GLU A 184 -11.37 6.14 -22.31
C GLU A 184 -12.03 6.70 -21.04
N TRP A 185 -11.29 6.74 -19.94
CA TRP A 185 -11.78 7.19 -18.66
C TRP A 185 -10.67 7.89 -17.85
N LYS A 186 -11.09 8.77 -16.95
CA LYS A 186 -10.21 9.46 -16.01
C LYS A 186 -10.84 9.41 -14.63
N PHE A 187 -10.00 9.16 -13.64
CA PHE A 187 -10.33 9.28 -12.24
C PHE A 187 -9.47 10.38 -11.64
N GLU A 188 -10.11 11.30 -10.92
CA GLU A 188 -9.43 12.36 -10.19
C GLU A 188 -9.95 12.38 -8.75
N ARG A 189 -9.05 12.12 -7.79
CA ARG A 189 -9.34 12.33 -6.38
C ARG A 189 -9.18 13.82 -6.06
N ILE A 190 -10.29 14.50 -5.78
CA ILE A 190 -10.32 15.93 -5.44
C ILE A 190 -10.00 16.14 -3.96
N SER A 191 -10.47 15.23 -3.10
CA SER A 191 -10.16 15.18 -1.67
C SER A 191 -10.37 13.76 -1.12
N ASP A 192 -10.14 13.56 0.17
CA ASP A 192 -10.42 12.29 0.86
C ASP A 192 -11.89 11.88 0.81
N PHE A 193 -12.78 12.82 0.50
CA PHE A 193 -14.23 12.63 0.50
C PHE A 193 -14.88 12.87 -0.86
N LYS A 194 -14.11 13.29 -1.87
CA LYS A 194 -14.64 13.66 -3.17
C LYS A 194 -13.75 13.17 -4.31
N PHE A 195 -14.36 12.51 -5.27
CA PHE A 195 -13.69 12.14 -6.52
C PHE A 195 -14.57 12.45 -7.74
N LEU A 196 -13.90 12.56 -8.87
CA LEU A 196 -14.49 12.79 -10.18
C LEU A 196 -14.09 11.64 -11.11
N VAL A 197 -15.08 11.11 -11.84
CA VAL A 197 -14.83 10.13 -12.90
C VAL A 197 -15.40 10.65 -14.20
N GLU A 198 -14.56 10.80 -15.22
CA GLU A 198 -14.95 11.18 -16.57
C GLU A 198 -14.81 9.97 -17.48
N PHE A 199 -15.85 9.65 -18.24
CA PHE A 199 -15.80 8.70 -19.35
C PHE A 199 -15.97 9.44 -20.67
N ARG A 200 -15.16 9.10 -21.67
CA ARG A 200 -15.17 9.71 -23.00
C ARG A 200 -15.87 8.79 -23.99
N ASN A 201 -16.66 9.37 -24.90
CA ASN A 201 -17.27 8.68 -26.04
C ASN A 201 -18.07 7.40 -25.71
N SER A 202 -18.61 7.27 -24.49
CA SER A 202 -19.17 6.00 -24.04
C SER A 202 -20.70 6.01 -23.90
N THR A 203 -21.36 5.34 -24.84
CA THR A 203 -22.82 5.19 -24.88
C THR A 203 -23.33 4.23 -23.80
N ARG A 204 -22.53 3.23 -23.41
CA ARG A 204 -22.92 2.15 -22.47
C ARG A 204 -22.91 2.56 -20.99
N ILE A 205 -22.17 3.60 -20.59
CA ILE A 205 -22.06 3.95 -19.16
C ILE A 205 -23.45 4.32 -18.59
N PRO A 206 -23.86 3.78 -17.43
CA PRO A 206 -25.15 4.08 -16.79
C PRO A 206 -25.34 5.57 -16.48
N ARG A 207 -26.58 6.07 -16.45
CA ARG A 207 -26.84 7.50 -16.12
C ARG A 207 -26.47 7.89 -14.69
N ALA A 208 -26.49 6.94 -13.76
CA ALA A 208 -26.11 7.11 -12.37
C ALA A 208 -25.26 5.91 -11.92
N LEU A 209 -24.33 6.15 -11.00
CA LEU A 209 -23.51 5.09 -10.40
C LEU A 209 -24.14 4.63 -9.09
N ASN A 210 -24.18 3.31 -8.89
CA ASN A 210 -24.48 2.71 -7.59
C ASN A 210 -23.18 2.56 -6.78
N SER A 211 -23.31 2.28 -5.48
CA SER A 211 -22.17 2.15 -4.55
C SER A 211 -21.14 1.11 -4.98
N ASN A 212 -21.58 -0.03 -5.49
CA ASN A 212 -20.67 -1.07 -5.98
C ASN A 212 -19.87 -0.60 -7.21
N SER A 213 -20.53 0.06 -8.18
CA SER A 213 -19.82 0.62 -9.35
C SER A 213 -18.80 1.69 -8.93
N ILE A 214 -19.13 2.52 -7.94
CA ILE A 214 -18.21 3.49 -7.35
C ILE A 214 -16.99 2.79 -6.74
N GLN A 215 -17.22 1.79 -5.89
CA GLN A 215 -16.17 1.00 -5.26
C GLN A 215 -15.25 0.36 -6.32
N GLN A 216 -15.82 -0.34 -7.30
CA GLN A 216 -15.04 -1.01 -8.34
C GLN A 216 -14.22 -0.03 -9.18
N LEU A 217 -14.74 1.18 -9.47
CA LEU A 217 -13.96 2.23 -10.14
C LEU A 217 -12.79 2.74 -9.28
N MET A 218 -13.00 2.91 -7.97
CA MET A 218 -11.91 3.28 -7.06
C MET A 218 -10.82 2.21 -7.00
N LEU A 219 -11.21 0.94 -6.92
CA LEU A 219 -10.26 -0.19 -6.93
C LEU A 219 -9.51 -0.27 -8.27
N LYS A 220 -10.17 -0.02 -9.39
CA LYS A 220 -9.52 0.00 -10.71
C LYS A 220 -8.56 1.16 -10.89
N GLU A 221 -8.85 2.33 -10.34
CA GLU A 221 -7.86 3.42 -10.34
C GLU A 221 -6.65 3.08 -9.47
N TRP A 222 -6.90 2.48 -8.30
CA TRP A 222 -5.81 2.07 -7.42
C TRP A 222 -4.92 1.01 -8.07
N GLU A 223 -5.51 -0.03 -8.66
CA GLU A 223 -4.82 -1.04 -9.50
C GLU A 223 -4.00 -0.37 -10.61
N ARG A 224 -4.58 0.58 -11.35
CA ARG A 224 -3.90 1.31 -12.43
C ARG A 224 -2.69 2.10 -11.92
N SER A 225 -2.84 2.81 -10.80
CA SER A 225 -1.76 3.63 -10.23
C SER A 225 -0.60 2.77 -9.72
N MET A 226 -0.87 1.64 -9.06
CA MET A 226 0.16 0.68 -8.64
C MET A 226 0.87 0.05 -9.85
N ASN A 227 0.11 -0.32 -10.88
CA ASN A 227 0.67 -0.90 -12.11
C ASN A 227 1.50 0.11 -12.92
N ALA A 228 1.21 1.41 -12.85
CA ALA A 228 2.06 2.43 -13.45
C ALA A 228 3.45 2.46 -12.79
N VAL A 229 3.52 2.32 -11.46
CA VAL A 229 4.78 2.20 -10.71
C VAL A 229 5.51 0.91 -11.08
N CYS A 230 4.79 -0.22 -11.14
CA CYS A 230 5.37 -1.51 -11.53
C CYS A 230 5.96 -1.46 -12.95
N ALA A 231 5.20 -0.96 -13.92
CA ALA A 231 5.62 -0.86 -15.31
C ALA A 231 6.87 0.02 -15.50
N ALA A 232 6.97 1.14 -14.77
CA ALA A 232 8.14 2.02 -14.79
C ALA A 232 9.44 1.35 -14.32
N LYS A 233 9.34 0.21 -13.62
CA LYS A 233 10.47 -0.58 -13.10
C LYS A 233 10.55 -1.99 -13.68
N GLY A 234 9.74 -2.31 -14.69
CA GLY A 234 9.71 -3.65 -15.29
C GLY A 234 9.20 -4.75 -14.35
N ILE A 235 8.44 -4.38 -13.32
CA ILE A 235 7.85 -5.31 -12.35
C ILE A 235 6.54 -5.86 -12.89
N SER A 236 6.27 -7.14 -12.61
CA SER A 236 5.04 -7.81 -13.02
C SER A 236 3.80 -7.09 -12.51
N SER A 237 2.75 -6.99 -13.33
CA SER A 237 1.50 -6.33 -12.91
C SER A 237 0.82 -7.07 -11.76
N LEU A 238 -0.08 -6.36 -11.08
CA LEU A 238 -1.00 -6.91 -10.09
C LEU A 238 -2.45 -6.58 -10.44
N THR A 239 -3.38 -7.31 -9.83
CA THR A 239 -4.82 -6.98 -9.86
C THR A 239 -5.36 -6.71 -8.47
N VAL A 240 -6.49 -6.03 -8.39
CA VAL A 240 -7.22 -5.77 -7.14
C VAL A 240 -8.66 -6.26 -7.26
N GLU A 241 -9.12 -7.02 -6.28
CA GLU A 241 -10.44 -7.64 -6.25
C GLU A 241 -11.12 -7.44 -4.88
N ASN A 242 -12.33 -6.87 -4.88
CA ASN A 242 -13.22 -6.95 -3.72
C ASN A 242 -14.61 -7.37 -4.18
N PHE A 243 -15.03 -8.53 -3.69
CA PHE A 243 -16.33 -9.16 -3.97
C PHE A 243 -17.06 -9.54 -2.68
N VAL A 244 -16.54 -9.07 -1.53
CA VAL A 244 -16.98 -9.50 -0.20
C VAL A 244 -17.80 -8.41 0.48
N ASP A 245 -17.36 -7.16 0.38
CA ASP A 245 -17.98 -6.00 1.01
C ASP A 245 -17.80 -4.75 0.14
N ASP A 246 -18.26 -3.59 0.65
CA ASP A 246 -18.17 -2.30 -0.03
C ASP A 246 -16.85 -1.55 0.27
N GLU A 247 -15.83 -2.22 0.83
CA GLU A 247 -14.56 -1.60 1.19
C GLU A 247 -13.75 -1.19 -0.06
N GLY A 248 -13.32 0.06 -0.10
CA GLY A 248 -12.47 0.62 -1.18
C GLY A 248 -10.97 0.49 -0.88
N PRO A 249 -10.11 1.11 -1.71
CA PRO A 249 -8.67 1.17 -1.45
C PRO A 249 -8.36 1.72 -0.04
N PRO A 250 -7.33 1.21 0.66
CA PRO A 250 -6.94 1.74 1.96
C PRO A 250 -6.64 3.25 1.89
N PRO A 251 -7.14 4.05 2.85
CA PRO A 251 -6.87 5.48 2.86
C PRO A 251 -5.39 5.75 3.18
N SER A 252 -4.81 6.73 2.50
CA SER A 252 -3.43 7.21 2.73
C SER A 252 -2.34 6.16 2.56
N PHE A 253 -2.61 5.07 1.83
CA PHE A 253 -1.60 4.08 1.45
C PHE A 253 -0.92 4.49 0.15
N HIS A 254 0.41 4.50 0.14
CA HIS A 254 1.27 4.90 -0.96
C HIS A 254 2.08 3.69 -1.42
N PHE A 255 1.83 3.25 -2.65
CA PHE A 255 2.51 2.10 -3.22
C PHE A 255 3.97 2.44 -3.58
N ILE A 256 4.93 1.72 -2.99
CA ILE A 256 6.38 1.88 -3.20
C ILE A 256 7.06 0.53 -3.44
N LEU A 257 8.01 0.48 -4.37
CA LEU A 257 8.75 -0.75 -4.70
C LEU A 257 10.04 -0.94 -3.89
N GLN A 258 10.53 0.13 -3.24
CA GLN A 258 11.75 0.13 -2.44
C GLN A 258 11.47 0.89 -1.15
N CYS A 259 12.07 0.46 -0.04
CA CYS A 259 11.92 1.16 1.23
C CYS A 259 12.42 2.61 1.14
N ILE A 260 11.70 3.49 1.83
CA ILE A 260 12.12 4.89 2.04
C ILE A 260 12.64 5.02 3.46
N TYR A 261 13.49 6.01 3.73
CA TYR A 261 14.00 6.29 5.07
C TYR A 261 13.26 7.48 5.64
N CYS A 262 12.96 7.46 6.94
CA CYS A 262 12.30 8.59 7.57
C CYS A 262 13.17 9.85 7.55
N ASP A 263 12.53 11.03 7.65
CA ASP A 263 13.19 12.33 7.44
C ASP A 263 14.41 12.59 8.35
N SER A 264 14.47 11.95 9.51
CA SER A 264 15.59 12.06 10.47
C SER A 264 16.77 11.15 10.14
N MET A 265 16.65 10.28 9.13
CA MET A 265 17.65 9.31 8.74
C MET A 265 18.25 9.65 7.37
N SER A 266 19.53 9.40 7.22
CA SER A 266 20.17 9.40 5.90
C SER A 266 20.03 8.02 5.28
N ALA A 267 19.84 7.97 3.96
CA ALA A 267 19.96 6.72 3.22
C ALA A 267 21.36 6.11 3.49
N PRO A 268 21.46 4.79 3.63
CA PRO A 268 22.72 4.16 3.96
C PRO A 268 23.71 4.29 2.81
N ILE A 269 24.98 4.39 3.18
CA ILE A 269 26.08 4.51 2.23
C ILE A 269 26.21 3.18 1.49
N GLU A 270 26.18 3.26 0.16
CA GLU A 270 26.39 2.09 -0.69
C GLU A 270 27.80 1.51 -0.47
N THR A 271 27.89 0.18 -0.48
CA THR A 271 29.15 -0.52 -0.29
C THR A 271 30.03 -0.30 -1.52
N PRO A 272 31.24 0.29 -1.37
CA PRO A 272 32.06 0.72 -2.51
C PRO A 272 32.83 -0.43 -3.18
N PHE A 273 32.47 -1.68 -2.90
CA PHE A 273 33.15 -2.87 -3.40
C PHE A 273 32.16 -3.96 -3.79
N GLY A 274 32.58 -4.81 -4.72
CA GLY A 274 31.83 -5.95 -5.21
C GLY A 274 32.79 -7.03 -5.75
N CYS A 275 32.24 -8.15 -6.18
CA CYS A 275 33.04 -9.23 -6.74
C CYS A 275 33.70 -8.84 -8.08
N ARG A 276 34.81 -9.50 -8.41
CA ARG A 276 35.56 -9.31 -9.67
C ARG A 276 35.34 -10.45 -10.67
N CYS A 277 34.27 -11.24 -10.46
CA CYS A 277 33.92 -12.36 -11.31
C CYS A 277 33.60 -11.90 -12.74
N LYS A 278 34.05 -12.67 -13.75
CA LYS A 278 33.71 -12.42 -15.16
C LYS A 278 32.61 -13.40 -15.57
N GLY A 279 31.45 -12.89 -15.98
CA GLY A 279 30.27 -13.70 -16.25
C GLY A 279 29.42 -13.91 -15.00
N ASP A 280 28.93 -15.12 -14.78
CA ASP A 280 28.02 -15.45 -13.67
C ASP A 280 28.78 -15.97 -12.45
N CYS A 281 28.39 -15.49 -11.27
CA CYS A 281 28.91 -16.00 -10.01
C CYS A 281 28.34 -17.41 -9.75
N MET A 282 29.18 -18.44 -9.70
CA MET A 282 28.76 -19.82 -9.39
C MET A 282 29.68 -20.43 -8.34
N ASN A 283 29.43 -20.13 -7.05
CA ASN A 283 30.14 -20.66 -5.88
C ASN A 283 31.70 -20.69 -5.99
N GLY A 284 32.30 -19.76 -6.73
CA GLY A 284 33.75 -19.63 -6.87
C GLY A 284 34.33 -18.63 -5.87
N GLU A 285 35.54 -18.87 -5.37
CA GLU A 285 36.18 -18.24 -4.19
C GLU A 285 36.14 -16.69 -4.09
N MET A 286 35.78 -15.97 -5.15
CA MET A 286 35.76 -14.51 -5.22
C MET A 286 34.35 -13.90 -5.38
N CYS A 287 33.27 -14.69 -5.28
CA CYS A 287 31.90 -14.20 -5.40
C CYS A 287 31.36 -13.61 -4.07
N CYS A 288 30.40 -12.67 -4.15
CA CYS A 288 29.91 -11.92 -2.99
C CYS A 288 29.52 -12.79 -1.77
N PRO A 289 28.78 -13.92 -1.91
CA PRO A 289 28.48 -14.78 -0.77
C PRO A 289 29.73 -15.30 -0.06
N LEU A 290 30.73 -15.77 -0.82
CA LEU A 290 31.96 -16.28 -0.25
C LEU A 290 32.86 -15.18 0.33
N LEU A 291 32.87 -13.98 -0.26
CA LEU A 291 33.55 -12.81 0.33
C LEU A 291 32.97 -12.42 1.69
N MET A 292 31.69 -12.72 1.91
CA MET A 292 31.00 -12.52 3.18
C MET A 292 31.01 -13.77 4.06
N GLU A 293 31.76 -14.81 3.67
CA GLU A 293 31.89 -16.08 4.40
C GLU A 293 30.54 -16.82 4.61
N VAL A 294 29.62 -16.70 3.65
CA VAL A 294 28.31 -17.37 3.68
C VAL A 294 28.12 -18.34 2.52
N GLU A 295 27.17 -19.26 2.69
CA GLU A 295 26.76 -20.22 1.66
C GLU A 295 26.18 -19.50 0.43
N PHE A 296 26.45 -20.01 -0.77
CA PHE A 296 25.90 -19.46 -2.00
C PHE A 296 24.36 -19.64 -2.02
N PRO A 297 23.56 -18.56 -2.14
CA PRO A 297 22.15 -18.60 -1.77
C PRO A 297 21.22 -19.23 -2.83
N TYR A 298 21.64 -19.33 -4.09
CA TYR A 298 20.75 -19.68 -5.20
C TYR A 298 21.27 -20.83 -6.07
N ASN A 299 20.34 -21.67 -6.51
CA ASN A 299 20.53 -22.61 -7.61
C ASN A 299 20.58 -21.88 -8.95
N SER A 300 21.03 -22.57 -10.01
CA SER A 300 21.13 -22.01 -11.37
C SER A 300 19.81 -21.46 -11.95
N ASP A 301 18.67 -21.91 -11.43
CA ASP A 301 17.34 -21.46 -11.85
C ASP A 301 16.76 -20.34 -10.97
N GLY A 302 17.57 -19.77 -10.07
CA GLY A 302 17.19 -18.67 -9.18
C GLY A 302 16.38 -19.08 -7.95
N THR A 303 16.17 -20.39 -7.73
CA THR A 303 15.55 -20.89 -6.48
C THR A 303 16.56 -20.94 -5.34
N LEU A 304 16.10 -20.81 -4.09
CA LEU A 304 16.95 -20.92 -2.91
C LEU A 304 17.67 -22.27 -2.82
N ALA A 305 18.95 -22.21 -2.50
CA ALA A 305 19.82 -23.35 -2.17
C ALA A 305 20.16 -23.45 -0.68
N ILE A 306 19.71 -22.48 0.13
CA ILE A 306 20.02 -22.36 1.56
C ILE A 306 18.79 -22.56 2.44
N CYS A 307 19.02 -22.99 3.69
CA CYS A 307 17.96 -23.14 4.68
C CYS A 307 17.57 -21.78 5.32
N PRO A 308 16.36 -21.66 5.89
CA PRO A 308 15.95 -20.50 6.66
C PRO A 308 16.91 -20.18 7.81
N GLY A 309 17.03 -18.89 8.17
CA GLY A 309 17.95 -18.41 9.19
C GLY A 309 19.38 -18.13 8.69
N ARG A 310 19.64 -18.32 7.39
CA ARG A 310 20.89 -17.93 6.73
C ARG A 310 20.74 -16.57 6.04
N PRO A 311 21.77 -15.70 6.07
CA PRO A 311 21.74 -14.42 5.36
C PRO A 311 21.97 -14.61 3.86
N ILE A 312 21.47 -13.68 3.05
CA ILE A 312 21.71 -13.64 1.60
C ILE A 312 22.51 -12.38 1.26
N TYR A 313 23.65 -12.55 0.58
CA TYR A 313 24.42 -11.45 0.02
C TYR A 313 24.41 -11.53 -1.52
N GLU A 314 23.60 -10.69 -2.15
CA GLU A 314 23.57 -10.60 -3.61
C GLU A 314 24.73 -9.78 -4.17
N CYS A 315 25.00 -9.98 -5.46
CA CYS A 315 25.89 -9.09 -6.19
C CYS A 315 25.24 -7.71 -6.35
N SER A 316 26.05 -6.66 -6.20
CA SER A 316 25.61 -5.26 -6.30
C SER A 316 25.95 -4.63 -7.64
N SER A 317 25.60 -3.36 -7.84
CA SER A 317 26.05 -2.59 -9.02
C SER A 317 27.57 -2.35 -9.05
N CYS A 318 28.28 -2.58 -7.94
CA CYS A 318 29.75 -2.48 -7.86
C CYS A 318 30.47 -3.78 -8.25
N CYS A 319 29.74 -4.81 -8.69
CA CYS A 319 30.31 -6.09 -9.14
C CYS A 319 30.60 -6.10 -10.64
N ASP A 320 31.67 -6.80 -11.04
CA ASP A 320 32.03 -7.01 -12.45
C ASP A 320 31.19 -8.10 -13.16
N CYS A 321 30.40 -8.86 -12.39
CA CYS A 321 29.57 -9.95 -12.92
C CYS A 321 28.39 -9.41 -13.73
N SER A 322 27.84 -10.26 -14.61
CA SER A 322 26.70 -9.91 -15.48
C SER A 322 25.47 -9.41 -14.70
N GLU A 323 24.60 -8.64 -15.36
CA GLU A 323 23.24 -8.33 -14.87
C GLU A 323 22.35 -9.60 -14.80
N ASP A 324 22.66 -10.59 -15.62
CA ASP A 324 22.00 -11.90 -15.62
C ASP A 324 22.58 -12.87 -14.57
N CYS A 325 23.57 -12.43 -13.79
CA CYS A 325 24.21 -13.24 -12.76
C CYS A 325 23.17 -13.92 -11.86
N VAL A 326 23.35 -15.23 -11.64
CA VAL A 326 22.47 -16.04 -10.77
C VAL A 326 22.42 -15.51 -9.33
N ASN A 327 23.43 -14.75 -8.88
CA ASN A 327 23.42 -14.05 -7.60
C ASN A 327 22.76 -12.67 -7.64
N ARG A 328 21.79 -12.48 -8.55
CA ARG A 328 20.91 -11.30 -8.66
C ARG A 328 19.48 -11.79 -8.86
N VAL A 329 18.74 -11.99 -7.76
CA VAL A 329 17.37 -12.52 -7.77
C VAL A 329 16.40 -11.50 -7.19
N VAL A 330 16.59 -11.13 -5.93
CA VAL A 330 15.71 -10.21 -5.19
C VAL A 330 15.73 -8.82 -5.82
N GLN A 331 16.91 -8.34 -6.24
CA GLN A 331 17.03 -7.02 -6.88
C GLN A 331 16.30 -6.89 -8.23
N LYS A 332 15.93 -8.01 -8.88
CA LYS A 332 15.13 -8.00 -10.10
C LYS A 332 13.65 -7.72 -9.83
N GLY A 333 13.24 -7.73 -8.54
CA GLY A 333 11.89 -7.47 -8.10
C GLY A 333 10.89 -8.55 -8.52
N ARG A 334 9.63 -8.40 -8.09
CA ARG A 334 8.59 -9.42 -8.27
C ARG A 334 8.35 -9.73 -9.75
N GLN A 335 8.47 -11.02 -10.09
CA GLN A 335 8.11 -11.56 -11.40
C GLN A 335 6.72 -12.22 -11.41
N VAL A 336 6.29 -12.74 -10.25
CA VAL A 336 5.02 -13.45 -10.09
C VAL A 336 3.84 -12.50 -10.23
N LYS A 337 2.82 -12.85 -11.00
CA LYS A 337 1.53 -12.14 -11.06
C LYS A 337 0.69 -12.41 -9.82
N ILE A 338 0.22 -11.36 -9.16
CA ILE A 338 -0.53 -11.46 -7.91
C ILE A 338 -1.83 -10.67 -7.97
N THR A 339 -2.72 -10.97 -7.03
CA THR A 339 -3.95 -10.24 -6.78
C THR A 339 -4.03 -9.85 -5.31
N ILE A 340 -4.21 -8.56 -5.05
CA ILE A 340 -4.65 -8.08 -3.75
C ILE A 340 -6.17 -8.29 -3.69
N PHE A 341 -6.66 -9.08 -2.74
CA PHE A 341 -8.08 -9.46 -2.68
C PHE A 341 -8.67 -9.25 -1.29
N ARG A 342 -9.98 -9.00 -1.22
CA ARG A 342 -10.70 -8.98 0.05
C ARG A 342 -11.01 -10.40 0.52
N THR A 343 -10.55 -10.77 1.72
CA THR A 343 -10.85 -12.07 2.33
C THR A 343 -12.30 -12.12 2.81
N SER A 344 -12.97 -13.26 2.60
CA SER A 344 -14.36 -13.49 3.02
C SER A 344 -14.51 -13.90 4.49
N ASP A 345 -13.40 -14.16 5.19
CA ASP A 345 -13.38 -14.64 6.57
C ASP A 345 -12.97 -13.57 7.60
N GLY A 346 -13.01 -12.30 7.19
CA GLY A 346 -12.81 -11.17 8.08
C GLY A 346 -11.37 -11.01 8.56
N ARG A 347 -10.39 -11.45 7.75
CA ARG A 347 -8.97 -11.13 7.92
C ARG A 347 -8.55 -9.83 7.24
N GLY A 348 -9.46 -9.18 6.51
CA GLY A 348 -9.17 -7.93 5.79
C GLY A 348 -8.80 -8.19 4.34
N TRP A 349 -7.82 -7.43 3.86
CA TRP A 349 -7.18 -7.66 2.57
C TRP A 349 -6.19 -8.82 2.67
N GLY A 350 -5.92 -9.47 1.55
CA GLY A 350 -4.99 -10.59 1.40
C GLY A 350 -4.26 -10.49 0.07
N VAL A 351 -3.24 -11.32 -0.14
CA VAL A 351 -2.58 -11.48 -1.45
C VAL A 351 -2.70 -12.93 -1.89
N LYS A 352 -3.04 -13.17 -3.15
CA LYS A 352 -2.99 -14.49 -3.78
C LYS A 352 -2.17 -14.44 -5.06
N THR A 353 -1.57 -15.56 -5.43
CA THR A 353 -0.87 -15.70 -6.72
C THR A 353 -1.85 -16.01 -7.85
N LEU A 354 -1.55 -15.59 -9.09
CA LEU A 354 -2.31 -15.95 -10.29
C LEU A 354 -1.70 -17.12 -11.07
N GLU A 355 -0.52 -17.58 -10.64
CA GLU A 355 0.24 -18.64 -11.30
C GLU A 355 0.93 -19.54 -10.27
N PRO A 356 1.24 -20.81 -10.60
CA PRO A 356 1.96 -21.67 -9.68
C PRO A 356 3.36 -21.12 -9.39
N ILE A 357 3.81 -21.21 -8.14
CA ILE A 357 5.13 -20.78 -7.69
C ILE A 357 5.89 -22.02 -7.21
N ARG A 358 7.09 -22.25 -7.75
CA ARG A 358 7.95 -23.36 -7.31
C ARG A 358 8.55 -23.07 -5.94
N GLN A 359 8.76 -24.11 -5.14
CA GLN A 359 9.51 -24.03 -3.90
C GLN A 359 10.86 -23.34 -4.12
N GLY A 360 11.23 -22.47 -3.17
CA GLY A 360 12.47 -21.71 -3.19
C GLY A 360 12.48 -20.52 -4.15
N ALA A 361 11.44 -20.30 -4.96
CA ALA A 361 11.37 -19.13 -5.82
C ALA A 361 11.15 -17.84 -5.00
N PHE A 362 11.80 -16.75 -5.41
CA PHE A 362 11.55 -15.42 -4.89
C PHE A 362 10.14 -14.94 -5.27
N VAL A 363 9.43 -14.34 -4.32
CA VAL A 363 8.04 -13.90 -4.52
C VAL A 363 7.94 -12.38 -4.48
N MET A 364 8.34 -11.74 -3.39
CA MET A 364 8.29 -10.29 -3.20
C MET A 364 9.13 -9.86 -1.99
N GLU A 365 9.29 -8.55 -1.79
CA GLU A 365 9.93 -7.97 -0.61
C GLU A 365 8.90 -7.35 0.34
N TYR A 366 9.25 -7.28 1.62
CA TYR A 366 8.54 -6.43 2.58
C TYR A 366 9.08 -5.01 2.48
N THR A 367 8.25 -4.06 2.00
CA THR A 367 8.66 -2.66 1.83
C THR A 367 7.83 -1.72 2.69
N GLY A 368 8.46 -0.63 3.13
CA GLY A 368 7.82 0.43 3.89
C GLY A 368 8.76 1.58 4.20
N GLU A 369 8.41 2.37 5.20
CA GLU A 369 9.30 3.39 5.75
C GLU A 369 10.23 2.76 6.79
N ILE A 370 11.54 2.85 6.57
CA ILE A 370 12.55 2.47 7.56
C ILE A 370 12.62 3.58 8.61
N ILE A 371 12.33 3.20 9.85
CA ILE A 371 12.32 4.06 11.04
C ILE A 371 13.26 3.47 12.09
N THR A 372 13.70 4.30 13.04
CA THR A 372 14.42 3.81 14.21
C THR A 372 13.48 3.06 15.16
N ASN A 373 14.02 2.16 15.98
CA ASN A 373 13.26 1.48 17.03
C ASN A 373 12.53 2.46 17.97
N ILE A 374 13.15 3.59 18.33
CA ILE A 374 12.53 4.64 19.15
C ILE A 374 11.28 5.22 18.47
N GLU A 375 11.35 5.47 17.16
CA GLU A 375 10.20 5.97 16.40
C GLU A 375 9.14 4.87 16.23
N ALA A 376 9.55 3.61 16.06
CA ALA A 376 8.65 2.48 16.01
C ALA A 376 7.87 2.30 17.31
N GLU A 377 8.50 2.41 18.48
CA GLU A 377 7.83 2.42 19.77
C GLU A 377 6.85 3.59 19.91
N ARG A 378 7.27 4.80 19.49
CA ARG A 378 6.42 5.99 19.53
C ARG A 378 5.16 5.82 18.66
N ARG A 379 5.30 5.24 17.46
CA ARG A 379 4.18 4.94 16.55
C ARG A 379 3.35 3.75 17.03
N GLY A 380 3.98 2.70 17.53
CA GLY A 380 3.36 1.51 18.10
C GLY A 380 2.37 1.85 19.21
N ASN A 381 2.76 2.72 20.15
CA ASN A 381 1.86 3.22 21.20
C ASN A 381 0.58 3.91 20.65
N VAL A 382 0.63 4.47 19.43
CA VAL A 382 -0.55 5.02 18.75
C VAL A 382 -1.35 3.89 18.08
N TYR A 383 -0.67 2.95 17.44
CA TYR A 383 -1.24 1.80 16.73
C TYR A 383 -1.94 0.79 17.65
N ASP A 384 -1.48 0.65 18.89
CA ASP A 384 -2.11 -0.21 19.91
C ASP A 384 -3.57 0.15 20.16
N ASN A 385 -3.98 1.39 19.87
CA ASN A 385 -5.38 1.82 19.97
C ASN A 385 -6.23 1.47 18.73
N VAL A 386 -5.61 0.90 17.69
CA VAL A 386 -6.21 0.65 16.35
C VAL A 386 -6.14 -0.83 15.95
N GLU A 387 -5.58 -1.71 16.79
CA GLU A 387 -5.47 -3.17 16.58
C GLU A 387 -4.75 -3.59 15.27
N THR A 388 -3.97 -2.70 14.65
CA THR A 388 -3.22 -2.98 13.41
C THR A 388 -1.78 -2.49 13.53
N SER A 389 -0.82 -3.42 13.53
CA SER A 389 0.62 -3.13 13.44
C SER A 389 1.15 -3.64 12.10
N TYR A 390 1.81 -2.75 11.34
CA TYR A 390 2.50 -3.09 10.08
C TYR A 390 4.03 -2.95 10.25
N LEU A 391 4.49 -3.09 11.49
CA LEU A 391 5.89 -2.97 11.88
C LEU A 391 6.59 -4.32 11.66
N PHE A 392 7.75 -4.27 11.02
CA PHE A 392 8.63 -5.42 10.82
C PHE A 392 10.01 -5.10 11.39
N ASP A 393 10.37 -5.75 12.49
CA ASP A 393 11.65 -5.55 13.16
C ASP A 393 12.81 -6.11 12.32
N LEU A 394 13.88 -5.33 12.17
CA LEU A 394 15.09 -5.75 11.46
C LEU A 394 16.10 -6.34 12.45
N ASP A 395 15.74 -7.50 13.01
CA ASP A 395 16.40 -8.12 14.18
C ASP A 395 17.30 -9.33 13.84
N PHE A 396 17.69 -9.48 12.56
CA PHE A 396 18.41 -10.68 12.07
C PHE A 396 19.67 -11.02 12.88
N TYR A 397 20.44 -10.01 13.32
CA TYR A 397 21.67 -10.18 14.09
C TYR A 397 21.53 -9.84 15.59
N GLY A 398 20.32 -9.61 16.10
CA GLY A 398 20.09 -9.21 17.49
C GLY A 398 18.99 -8.16 17.62
N ASP A 399 19.06 -7.32 18.64
CA ASP A 399 18.01 -6.33 18.86
C ASP A 399 17.92 -5.31 17.71
N PRO A 400 16.70 -5.00 17.23
CA PRO A 400 16.52 -4.15 16.07
C PRO A 400 16.87 -2.70 16.40
N GLU A 401 17.80 -2.11 15.66
CA GLU A 401 17.98 -0.64 15.63
C GLU A 401 16.97 0.02 14.69
N TYR A 402 16.54 -0.72 13.65
CA TYR A 402 15.65 -0.26 12.61
C TYR A 402 14.44 -1.19 12.47
N VAL A 403 13.33 -0.59 12.04
CA VAL A 403 12.04 -1.25 11.81
C VAL A 403 11.49 -0.78 10.48
N ILE A 404 10.86 -1.65 9.70
CA ILE A 404 10.09 -1.26 8.52
C ILE A 404 8.64 -1.04 8.95
N ASP A 405 8.15 0.18 8.82
CA ASP A 405 6.74 0.54 9.01
C ASP A 405 6.03 0.62 7.66
N ALA A 406 5.18 -0.38 7.39
CA ALA A 406 4.42 -0.44 6.15
C ALA A 406 3.04 0.24 6.24
N ARG A 407 2.72 1.00 7.30
CA ARG A 407 1.36 1.53 7.54
C ARG A 407 0.85 2.46 6.42
N TYR A 408 1.71 3.35 5.94
CA TYR A 408 1.38 4.40 4.96
C TYR A 408 2.12 4.23 3.65
N PHE A 409 3.31 3.62 3.66
CA PHE A 409 4.10 3.34 2.48
C PHE A 409 4.36 1.84 2.44
N GLY A 410 4.17 1.19 1.30
CA GLY A 410 4.53 -0.23 1.14
C GLY A 410 4.18 -0.74 -0.25
N ASN A 411 4.48 -2.00 -0.52
CA ASN A 411 4.03 -2.72 -1.72
C ASN A 411 2.90 -3.70 -1.37
N GLU A 412 2.66 -4.68 -2.23
CA GLU A 412 1.70 -5.76 -2.00
C GLU A 412 1.93 -6.54 -0.69
N SER A 413 3.16 -6.58 -0.15
CA SER A 413 3.46 -7.32 1.08
C SER A 413 2.74 -6.80 2.31
N HIS A 414 2.34 -5.52 2.30
CA HIS A 414 1.49 -4.90 3.33
C HIS A 414 0.20 -5.71 3.56
N PHE A 415 -0.30 -6.38 2.52
CA PHE A 415 -1.55 -7.13 2.54
C PHE A 415 -1.35 -8.62 2.79
N LEU A 416 -0.13 -9.09 3.07
CA LEU A 416 0.10 -10.50 3.37
C LEU A 416 -0.44 -10.84 4.74
N ASN A 417 -1.34 -11.83 4.79
CA ASN A 417 -1.92 -12.31 6.03
C ASN A 417 -1.01 -13.29 6.77
N HIS A 418 -1.28 -13.42 8.06
CA HIS A 418 -0.69 -14.44 8.89
C HIS A 418 -1.25 -15.85 8.59
N SER A 419 -0.37 -16.85 8.60
CA SER A 419 -0.74 -18.25 8.81
C SER A 419 0.21 -18.93 9.80
N CYS A 420 -0.32 -19.80 10.67
CA CYS A 420 0.49 -20.69 11.51
C CYS A 420 1.12 -21.84 10.71
N ASP A 421 0.64 -22.08 9.48
CA ASP A 421 1.29 -22.95 8.50
C ASP A 421 1.46 -22.15 7.18
N PRO A 422 2.44 -21.25 7.12
CA PRO A 422 2.61 -20.35 5.99
C PRO A 422 3.22 -21.05 4.78
N ASN A 423 2.95 -20.50 3.59
CA ASN A 423 3.59 -20.92 2.34
C ASN A 423 4.75 -20.01 1.91
N LEU A 424 4.95 -18.87 2.58
CA LEU A 424 6.13 -18.02 2.43
C LEU A 424 7.10 -18.18 3.60
N GLN A 425 8.38 -17.98 3.31
CA GLN A 425 9.47 -17.91 4.28
C GLN A 425 10.25 -16.61 4.08
N VAL A 426 10.65 -16.01 5.20
CA VAL A 426 11.41 -14.75 5.23
C VAL A 426 12.92 -15.01 5.21
N PHE A 427 13.66 -14.20 4.45
CA PHE A 427 15.11 -14.11 4.43
C PHE A 427 15.58 -12.65 4.53
N ALA A 428 16.69 -12.42 5.24
CA ALA A 428 17.39 -11.15 5.27
C ALA A 428 18.39 -11.07 4.11
N VAL A 429 18.37 -9.97 3.37
CA VAL A 429 19.10 -9.82 2.10
C VAL A 429 19.89 -8.52 2.07
N TRP A 430 21.16 -8.59 1.70
CA TRP A 430 22.06 -7.46 1.48
C TRP A 430 22.52 -7.40 0.03
N ILE A 431 22.44 -6.21 -0.57
CA ILE A 431 22.73 -6.02 -2.00
C ILE A 431 23.63 -4.80 -2.19
N GLN A 432 23.06 -3.59 -2.16
CA GLN A 432 23.81 -2.35 -2.42
C GLN A 432 24.50 -1.81 -1.16
N ASN A 433 23.96 -2.13 0.01
CA ASN A 433 24.48 -1.74 1.31
C ASN A 433 24.58 -2.98 2.19
N TYR A 434 25.74 -3.18 2.83
CA TYR A 434 26.04 -4.30 3.72
C TYR A 434 25.93 -3.95 5.21
N ASN A 435 25.25 -2.85 5.57
CA ASN A 435 24.92 -2.55 6.97
C ASN A 435 24.13 -3.74 7.57
N PRO A 436 24.70 -4.48 8.54
CA PRO A 436 24.06 -5.68 9.08
C PRO A 436 22.75 -5.38 9.82
N LEU A 437 22.52 -4.13 10.24
CA LEU A 437 21.34 -3.73 10.98
C LEU A 437 20.16 -3.36 10.07
N CYS A 438 20.39 -3.22 8.77
CA CYS A 438 19.37 -2.77 7.82
C CYS A 438 19.29 -3.70 6.58
N PRO A 439 18.97 -4.99 6.75
CA PRO A 439 18.70 -5.88 5.63
C PRO A 439 17.43 -5.47 4.87
N ARG A 440 17.36 -5.88 3.61
CA ARG A 440 16.09 -6.02 2.90
C ARG A 440 15.40 -7.31 3.37
N ILE A 441 14.08 -7.29 3.45
CA ILE A 441 13.28 -8.44 3.86
C ILE A 441 12.64 -9.04 2.62
N ALA A 442 13.01 -10.27 2.28
CA ALA A 442 12.53 -10.97 1.09
C ALA A 442 11.70 -12.21 1.47
N PHE A 443 10.62 -12.43 0.72
CA PHE A 443 9.79 -13.62 0.82
C PHE A 443 10.11 -14.59 -0.31
N PHE A 444 10.35 -15.84 0.07
CA PHE A 444 10.52 -16.96 -0.84
C PHE A 444 9.46 -18.03 -0.57
N ALA A 445 9.12 -18.80 -1.60
CA ALA A 445 8.17 -19.91 -1.47
C ALA A 445 8.75 -21.03 -0.61
N LYS A 446 8.09 -21.38 0.50
CA LYS A 446 8.50 -22.46 1.43
C LYS A 446 8.23 -23.86 0.86
N ARG A 447 7.25 -23.96 -0.04
CA ARG A 447 6.84 -25.15 -0.78
C ARG A 447 6.33 -24.73 -2.15
N ASP A 448 5.98 -25.68 -3.01
CA ASP A 448 5.20 -25.38 -4.20
C ASP A 448 3.85 -24.76 -3.80
N ILE A 449 3.47 -23.68 -4.48
CA ILE A 449 2.25 -22.90 -4.24
C ILE A 449 1.38 -22.98 -5.48
N GLY A 450 0.12 -23.35 -5.30
CA GLY A 450 -0.84 -23.44 -6.40
C GLY A 450 -1.27 -22.07 -6.93
N ALA A 451 -1.68 -22.00 -8.19
CA ALA A 451 -2.35 -20.80 -8.70
C ALA A 451 -3.61 -20.51 -7.86
N TYR A 452 -3.87 -19.22 -7.62
CA TYR A 452 -4.98 -18.70 -6.80
C TYR A 452 -4.90 -19.01 -5.30
N GLU A 453 -3.81 -19.60 -4.83
CA GLU A 453 -3.57 -19.81 -3.41
C GLU A 453 -3.21 -18.48 -2.71
N GLU A 454 -3.75 -18.25 -1.51
CA GLU A 454 -3.40 -17.10 -0.66
C GLU A 454 -1.95 -17.22 -0.18
N LEU A 455 -1.17 -16.15 -0.36
CA LEU A 455 0.20 -16.03 0.11
C LEU A 455 0.19 -15.55 1.57
N THR A 456 0.86 -16.29 2.45
CA THR A 456 0.87 -16.03 3.90
C THR A 456 2.23 -16.28 4.50
N PHE A 457 2.54 -15.55 5.58
CA PHE A 457 3.75 -15.75 6.38
C PHE A 457 3.42 -15.83 7.88
N ASP A 458 4.32 -16.37 8.68
CA ASP A 458 4.20 -16.37 10.14
C ASP A 458 4.55 -14.98 10.73
N TYR A 459 3.66 -14.28 11.43
CA TYR A 459 4.00 -12.97 12.00
C TYR A 459 4.98 -13.07 13.18
N LEU A 460 5.12 -14.25 13.79
CA LEU A 460 5.97 -14.48 14.96
C LEU A 460 7.33 -15.08 14.58
N MET A 461 7.85 -14.81 13.37
CA MET A 461 9.03 -15.45 12.74
C MET A 461 10.14 -15.94 13.69
N ASN A 462 10.40 -15.22 14.79
CA ASN A 462 11.09 -15.73 15.98
C ASN A 462 10.34 -15.28 17.25
N PRO A 463 9.68 -16.16 18.02
CA PRO A 463 9.11 -15.75 19.30
C PRO A 463 10.27 -15.46 20.27
N LYS A 464 10.50 -14.19 20.59
CA LYS A 464 11.39 -13.82 21.69
C LYS A 464 10.81 -14.39 22.98
N ARG A 465 11.60 -15.18 23.72
CA ARG A 465 11.25 -15.60 25.09
C ARG A 465 11.13 -14.33 25.94
N GLY A 466 10.01 -14.13 26.60
CA GLY A 466 9.83 -13.04 27.57
C GLY A 466 9.22 -11.74 27.03
N ASP A 467 8.63 -11.71 25.84
CA ASP A 467 7.75 -10.59 25.47
C ASP A 467 6.46 -10.66 26.31
N THR A 468 6.48 -9.98 27.46
CA THR A 468 5.30 -9.69 28.26
C THR A 468 4.36 -8.79 27.47
N LEU A 469 3.45 -9.39 26.70
CA LEU A 469 2.31 -8.66 26.14
C LEU A 469 1.41 -8.16 27.28
N ARG A 470 1.03 -6.89 27.20
CA ARG A 470 0.01 -6.30 28.07
C ARG A 470 -1.25 -7.15 27.99
N SER A 471 -1.76 -7.51 29.17
CA SER A 471 -2.72 -8.56 29.45
C SER A 471 -4.11 -8.45 28.80
N ASP A 472 -4.38 -7.39 28.03
CA ASP A 472 -5.74 -6.92 27.76
C ASP A 472 -6.18 -6.97 26.28
N CYS A 473 -5.28 -7.23 25.32
CA CYS A 473 -5.63 -7.31 23.88
C CYS A 473 -5.15 -8.63 23.26
N VAL A 474 -5.96 -9.69 23.36
CA VAL A 474 -5.70 -10.95 22.65
C VAL A 474 -6.32 -10.88 21.26
N ILE A 475 -5.50 -10.87 20.21
CA ILE A 475 -5.97 -10.95 18.82
C ILE A 475 -6.02 -12.43 18.41
N HIS A 476 -7.22 -12.96 18.19
CA HIS A 476 -7.42 -14.34 17.77
C HIS A 476 -6.96 -14.59 16.34
N CYS A 477 -6.24 -15.68 16.13
CA CYS A 477 -5.78 -16.09 14.81
C CYS A 477 -6.93 -16.71 14.02
N LYS A 478 -7.14 -16.23 12.78
CA LYS A 478 -8.17 -16.71 11.86
C LYS A 478 -7.59 -17.47 10.66
N CYS A 479 -6.35 -17.97 10.73
CA CYS A 479 -5.69 -18.61 9.59
C CYS A 479 -6.28 -19.97 9.19
N LYS A 480 -7.09 -20.59 10.06
CA LYS A 480 -7.75 -21.91 9.86
C LYS A 480 -6.80 -23.09 9.61
N SER A 481 -5.49 -22.92 9.76
CA SER A 481 -4.54 -24.03 9.70
C SER A 481 -4.89 -25.10 10.75
N VAL A 482 -4.68 -26.37 10.41
CA VAL A 482 -4.85 -27.51 11.33
C VAL A 482 -3.95 -27.35 12.56
N ASN A 483 -2.78 -26.73 12.39
CA ASN A 483 -1.80 -26.48 13.45
C ASN A 483 -1.87 -25.03 13.96
N CYS A 484 -3.05 -24.40 13.94
CA CYS A 484 -3.24 -23.03 14.40
C CYS A 484 -2.91 -22.87 15.89
N ARG A 485 -2.13 -21.84 16.23
CA ARG A 485 -1.77 -21.48 17.63
C ARG A 485 -2.88 -20.77 18.40
N GLY A 486 -4.03 -20.53 17.77
CA GLY A 486 -5.21 -19.88 18.36
C GLY A 486 -5.14 -18.35 18.42
N ASN A 487 -3.97 -17.76 18.65
CA ASN A 487 -3.78 -16.30 18.73
C ASN A 487 -2.65 -15.84 17.80
N LEU A 488 -2.76 -14.61 17.29
CA LEU A 488 -1.73 -13.94 16.49
C LEU A 488 -0.50 -13.58 17.35
N TYR A 489 -0.75 -13.22 18.62
CA TYR A 489 0.27 -12.92 19.61
C TYR A 489 0.01 -13.76 20.87
N SER A 490 1.06 -14.35 21.45
CA SER A 490 0.94 -15.27 22.60
C SER A 490 1.15 -14.55 23.93
N LYS A 491 0.19 -14.69 24.85
CA LYS A 491 0.41 -14.44 26.28
C LYS A 491 1.20 -15.64 26.84
N GLU A 492 2.43 -15.46 27.31
CA GLU A 492 3.02 -16.44 28.23
C GLU A 492 2.29 -16.28 29.57
N ILE A 493 1.58 -17.33 29.98
CA ILE A 493 1.06 -17.46 31.34
C ILE A 493 2.18 -18.18 32.10
N GLU A 494 2.92 -17.45 32.94
CA GLU A 494 3.72 -18.06 34.00
C GLU A 494 2.83 -18.63 35.10
#